data_AF-A0A949RN36-F1
#
_entry.id   AF-A0A949RN36-F1
#
_cell.length_a   1.000
_cell.length_b   1.000
_cell.length_c   1.000
_cell.angle_alpha   90.00
_cell.angle_beta   90.00
_cell.angle_gamma   90.00
#
_symmetry.space_group_name_H-M   'P 1'
#
loop_
_entity.id
_entity.type
_entity.pdbx_description
1 polymer ?
#
loop_
_entity_poly.entity_id
_entity_poly.type
_entity_poly.pdbx_seq_one_letter_code
_entity_poly.pdbx_strand_id
1 'polypeptide(L)'
;MERNELDYGKPNANAPRELDPFAFLLEGHYILDGYAIADEYRMRTPEDQLLVLGINLRSYDAVRKTWNMKWLNALPGTWTDLGPEELGGVAADETTISYCMKEPVARHALTRATYVRISADRFTWRGERSHDGKAWEQFLVIELHEA
;
A
#
# COMPACT_ATOMS: atom_id res chain seq x y z
N MET A 1 -29.20 -7.19 -3.35
CA MET A 1 -28.24 -6.48 -4.22
C MET A 1 -27.14 -7.47 -4.51
N GLU A 2 -27.23 -8.17 -5.65
CA GLU A 2 -26.29 -9.25 -5.99
C GLU A 2 -24.93 -8.65 -6.35
N ARG A 3 -23.89 -9.19 -5.70
CA ARG A 3 -22.48 -8.82 -5.87
C ARG A 3 -22.00 -9.54 -7.15
N ASN A 4 -21.61 -8.79 -8.18
CA ASN A 4 -21.28 -9.35 -9.48
C ASN A 4 -19.84 -9.89 -9.44
N GLU A 5 -19.67 -11.21 -9.32
CA GLU A 5 -18.39 -11.90 -9.10
C GLU A 5 -17.54 -12.12 -10.38
N LEU A 6 -17.86 -11.47 -11.51
CA LEU A 6 -17.48 -11.98 -12.83
C LEU A 6 -16.18 -11.42 -13.47
N ASP A 7 -15.40 -10.59 -12.78
CA ASP A 7 -14.12 -10.08 -13.33
C ASP A 7 -12.93 -10.18 -12.37
N TYR A 8 -13.04 -10.98 -11.30
CA TYR A 8 -11.92 -11.24 -10.40
C TYR A 8 -10.84 -12.09 -11.09
N GLY A 9 -9.60 -11.57 -11.15
CA GLY A 9 -8.43 -12.32 -11.64
C GLY A 9 -8.22 -12.33 -13.15
N LYS A 10 -8.90 -11.46 -13.93
CA LYS A 10 -8.54 -11.29 -15.33
C LYS A 10 -7.25 -10.47 -15.45
N PRO A 11 -6.25 -10.93 -16.23
CA PRO A 11 -5.07 -10.15 -16.60
C PRO A 11 -5.45 -8.74 -17.06
N ASN A 12 -4.92 -7.72 -16.39
CA ASN A 12 -4.98 -6.36 -16.94
C ASN A 12 -4.04 -6.33 -18.14
N ALA A 13 -4.59 -6.20 -19.35
CA ALA A 13 -3.82 -6.18 -20.60
C ALA A 13 -2.76 -5.06 -20.67
N ASN A 14 -2.84 -4.07 -19.76
CA ASN A 14 -1.90 -2.96 -19.63
C ASN A 14 -0.91 -3.12 -18.47
N ALA A 15 -1.03 -4.16 -17.64
CA ALA A 15 -0.09 -4.41 -16.54
C ALA A 15 1.26 -4.90 -17.09
N PRO A 16 2.40 -4.43 -16.53
CA PRO A 16 3.70 -5.02 -16.80
C PRO A 16 3.67 -6.54 -16.54
N ARG A 17 4.25 -7.35 -17.45
CA ARG A 17 4.26 -8.82 -17.41
C ARG A 17 4.71 -9.44 -16.07
N GLU A 18 5.46 -8.67 -15.28
CA GLU A 18 6.02 -9.06 -13.98
C GLU A 18 4.98 -9.02 -12.84
N LEU A 19 3.87 -8.29 -13.03
CA LEU A 19 2.77 -8.12 -12.07
C LEU A 19 1.48 -8.84 -12.47
N ASP A 20 1.44 -9.34 -13.70
CA ASP A 20 0.39 -10.17 -14.28
C ASP A 20 -0.07 -11.38 -13.41
N PRO A 21 0.79 -12.08 -12.63
CA PRO A 21 0.32 -13.21 -11.84
C PRO A 21 -0.46 -12.85 -10.57
N PHE A 22 -0.49 -11.60 -10.12
CA PHE A 22 -1.08 -11.24 -8.83
C PHE A 22 -2.34 -10.38 -9.00
N ALA A 23 -3.46 -10.85 -8.47
CA ALA A 23 -4.70 -10.07 -8.41
C ALA A 23 -4.64 -9.14 -7.19
N PHE A 24 -4.63 -7.82 -7.44
CA PHE A 24 -4.67 -6.78 -6.41
C PHE A 24 -6.04 -6.09 -6.40
N LEU A 25 -6.61 -5.93 -5.21
CA LEU A 25 -7.77 -5.07 -4.97
C LEU A 25 -7.40 -3.99 -3.97
N LEU A 26 -7.77 -2.75 -4.29
CA LEU A 26 -7.67 -1.59 -3.43
C LEU A 26 -9.04 -0.90 -3.36
N GLU A 27 -9.64 -0.84 -2.18
CA GLU A 27 -10.89 -0.11 -1.96
C GLU A 27 -10.66 0.96 -0.89
N GLY A 28 -10.87 2.22 -1.25
CA GLY A 28 -10.70 3.37 -0.36
C GLY A 28 -12.05 3.91 0.14
N HIS A 29 -12.18 4.08 1.45
CA HIS A 29 -13.39 4.60 2.08
C HIS A 29 -13.07 5.73 3.05
N TYR A 30 -13.88 6.79 3.02
CA TYR A 30 -13.95 7.73 4.13
C TYR A 30 -14.66 7.08 5.31
N ILE A 31 -14.02 7.13 6.48
CA ILE A 31 -14.53 6.61 7.75
C ILE A 31 -14.48 7.71 8.81
N LEU A 32 -15.10 7.46 9.97
CA LEU A 32 -15.15 8.41 11.09
C LEU A 32 -15.62 9.79 10.62
N ASP A 33 -16.77 9.85 9.93
CA ASP A 33 -17.35 11.09 9.38
C ASP A 33 -16.42 11.87 8.44
N GLY A 34 -15.50 11.17 7.75
CA GLY A 34 -14.56 11.76 6.79
C GLY A 34 -13.25 12.22 7.40
N TYR A 35 -13.03 12.02 8.70
CA TYR A 35 -11.77 12.37 9.36
C TYR A 35 -10.64 11.36 9.11
N ALA A 36 -10.97 10.16 8.64
CA ALA A 36 -9.99 9.15 8.31
C ALA A 36 -10.34 8.44 7.00
N ILE A 37 -9.32 7.83 6.40
CA ILE A 37 -9.41 7.02 5.20
C ILE A 37 -9.01 5.60 5.57
N ALA A 38 -9.80 4.64 5.09
CA ALA A 38 -9.55 3.21 5.17
C ALA A 38 -9.29 2.68 3.76
N ASP A 39 -8.12 2.09 3.52
CA ASP A 39 -7.81 1.44 2.25
C ASP A 39 -7.65 -0.06 2.47
N GLU A 40 -8.57 -0.86 1.94
CA GLU A 40 -8.53 -2.31 2.04
C GLU A 40 -7.66 -2.91 0.94
N TYR A 41 -6.80 -3.87 1.30
CA TYR A 41 -5.89 -4.54 0.38
C TYR A 41 -6.12 -6.04 0.41
N ARG A 42 -6.17 -6.62 -0.79
CA ARG A 42 -6.15 -8.07 -0.99
C ARG A 42 -5.23 -8.42 -2.14
N MET A 43 -4.31 -9.36 -1.91
CA MET A 43 -3.42 -9.92 -2.94
C MET A 43 -3.45 -11.44 -2.94
N ARG A 44 -3.55 -12.04 -4.12
CA ARG A 44 -3.54 -13.51 -4.30
C ARG A 44 -2.52 -13.95 -5.34
N THR A 45 -1.95 -15.15 -5.17
CA THR A 45 -1.15 -15.83 -6.20
C THR A 45 -2.03 -16.27 -7.37
N PRO A 46 -1.45 -16.67 -8.53
CA PRO A 46 -2.21 -17.30 -9.63
C PRO A 46 -3.01 -18.54 -9.20
N GLU A 47 -2.49 -19.28 -8.22
CA GLU A 47 -3.11 -20.48 -7.65
C GLU A 47 -4.19 -20.15 -6.60
N ASP A 48 -4.65 -18.91 -6.53
CA ASP A 48 -5.66 -18.39 -5.59
C ASP A 48 -5.24 -18.42 -4.10
N GLN A 49 -3.94 -18.53 -3.81
CA GLN A 49 -3.46 -18.43 -2.44
C GLN A 49 -3.45 -16.98 -1.97
N LEU A 50 -4.09 -16.71 -0.82
CA LEU A 50 -4.11 -15.38 -0.21
C LEU A 50 -2.72 -15.03 0.39
N LEU A 51 -2.11 -13.96 -0.11
CA LEU A 51 -0.80 -13.48 0.33
C LEU A 51 -0.86 -12.25 1.24
N VAL A 52 -1.71 -11.27 0.88
CA VAL A 52 -1.91 -10.05 1.64
C VAL A 52 -3.41 -9.87 1.86
N LEU A 53 -3.78 -9.59 3.11
CA LEU A 53 -5.10 -9.15 3.49
C LEU A 53 -4.95 -8.16 4.65
N GLY A 54 -5.55 -6.98 4.51
CA GLY A 54 -5.49 -5.99 5.58
C GLY A 54 -6.02 -4.63 5.16
N ILE A 55 -5.82 -3.66 6.05
CA ILE A 55 -6.33 -2.30 5.87
C ILE A 55 -5.29 -1.27 6.29
N ASN A 56 -5.07 -0.26 5.44
CA ASN A 56 -4.40 0.98 5.84
C ASN A 56 -5.45 1.90 6.46
N LEU A 57 -5.16 2.43 7.64
CA LEU A 57 -5.92 3.51 8.27
C LEU A 57 -5.06 4.76 8.23
N ARG A 58 -5.59 5.84 7.67
CA ARG A 58 -4.86 7.10 7.48
C ARG A 58 -5.70 8.26 7.96
N SER A 59 -5.08 9.18 8.70
CA SER A 59 -5.67 10.46 9.07
C SER A 59 -4.60 11.54 9.00
N TYR A 60 -5.00 12.76 8.65
CA TYR A 60 -4.08 13.88 8.60
C TYR A 60 -4.20 14.72 9.87
N ASP A 61 -3.09 14.88 10.59
CA ASP A 61 -2.99 15.81 11.72
C ASP A 61 -2.66 17.20 11.20
N ALA A 62 -3.66 18.07 11.14
CA ALA A 62 -3.51 19.43 10.64
C ALA A 62 -2.65 20.34 11.55
N VAL A 63 -2.53 20.03 12.84
CA VAL A 63 -1.72 20.81 13.78
C VAL A 63 -0.25 20.51 13.56
N ARG A 64 0.09 19.22 13.46
CA ARG A 64 1.46 18.74 13.22
C ARG A 64 1.84 18.76 11.74
N LYS A 65 0.87 18.95 10.85
CA LYS A 65 1.00 18.88 9.38
C LYS A 65 1.61 17.56 8.93
N THR A 66 1.20 16.46 9.55
CA THR A 66 1.73 15.11 9.29
C THR A 66 0.61 14.09 9.12
N TRP A 67 0.92 12.98 8.47
CA TRP A 67 0.01 11.85 8.32
C TRP A 67 0.21 10.85 9.46
N ASN A 68 -0.88 10.48 10.13
CA ASN A 68 -0.92 9.35 11.05
C ASN A 68 -1.46 8.14 10.31
N MET A 69 -0.59 7.15 10.07
CA MET A 69 -0.91 5.99 9.26
C MET A 69 -0.56 4.69 9.96
N LYS A 70 -1.46 3.71 9.87
CA LYS A 70 -1.27 2.35 10.40
C LYS A 70 -1.74 1.31 9.39
N TRP A 71 -1.01 0.22 9.30
CA TRP A 71 -1.41 -0.99 8.60
C TRP A 71 -1.87 -2.03 9.62
N LEU A 72 -3.07 -2.57 9.44
CA LEU A 72 -3.50 -3.83 10.06
C LEU A 72 -3.28 -4.96 9.07
N ASN A 73 -2.38 -5.88 9.39
CA ASN A 73 -2.29 -7.16 8.69
C ASN A 73 -3.35 -8.10 9.27
N ALA A 74 -4.40 -8.40 8.51
CA ALA A 74 -5.53 -9.20 8.97
C ALA A 74 -5.19 -10.69 9.10
N LEU A 75 -4.12 -11.17 8.43
CA LEU A 75 -3.71 -12.58 8.50
C LEU A 75 -3.12 -12.94 9.88
N PRO A 76 -2.09 -12.24 10.40
CA PRO A 76 -1.56 -12.46 11.74
C PRO A 76 -2.21 -11.58 12.81
N GLY A 77 -3.07 -10.61 12.44
CA GLY A 77 -3.69 -9.67 13.39
C GLY A 77 -2.73 -8.64 13.98
N THR A 78 -1.70 -8.24 13.22
CA THR A 78 -0.66 -7.33 13.70
C THR A 78 -0.83 -5.91 13.17
N TRP A 79 -0.42 -4.94 13.99
CA TRP A 79 -0.40 -3.52 13.63
C TRP A 79 1.02 -3.08 13.30
N THR A 80 1.17 -2.25 12.27
CA THR A 80 2.44 -1.64 11.87
C THR A 80 2.24 -0.14 11.67
N ASP A 81 3.12 0.65 12.28
CA ASP A 81 3.16 2.09 12.03
C ASP A 81 3.78 2.37 10.65
N LEU A 82 3.09 3.18 9.86
CA LEU A 82 3.54 3.56 8.52
C LEU A 82 4.05 5.00 8.57
N GLY A 83 5.35 5.19 8.32
CA GLY A 83 5.99 6.50 8.47
C GLY A 83 6.01 6.99 9.92
N PRO A 84 6.48 6.20 10.91
CA PRO A 84 6.63 6.71 12.26
C PRO A 84 7.70 7.81 12.32
N GLU A 85 7.58 8.73 13.29
CA GLU A 85 8.46 9.90 13.40
C GLU A 85 9.94 9.52 13.54
N GLU A 86 10.26 8.42 14.25
CA GLU A 86 11.63 7.94 14.38
C GLU A 86 12.26 7.45 13.07
N LEU A 87 11.45 7.19 12.04
CA LEU A 87 11.88 6.85 10.68
C LEU A 87 11.70 8.02 9.70
N GLY A 88 11.50 9.23 10.21
CA GLY A 88 11.39 10.46 9.41
C GLY A 88 9.97 10.84 8.99
N GLY A 89 8.95 10.11 9.46
CA GLY A 89 7.56 10.46 9.17
C GLY A 89 7.12 10.10 7.74
N VAL A 90 6.07 10.78 7.28
CA VAL A 90 5.59 10.74 5.90
C VAL A 90 6.03 12.00 5.19
N ALA A 91 6.81 11.85 4.12
CA ALA A 91 7.19 12.93 3.22
C ALA A 91 6.21 12.96 2.05
N ALA A 92 5.56 14.09 1.80
CA ALA A 92 4.65 14.28 0.68
C ALA A 92 4.93 15.62 -0.01
N ASP A 93 5.00 15.58 -1.34
CA ASP A 93 5.01 16.75 -2.21
C ASP A 93 3.91 16.62 -3.27
N GLU A 94 3.90 17.52 -4.26
CA GLU A 94 2.87 17.56 -5.30
C GLU A 94 2.84 16.30 -6.18
N THR A 95 3.93 15.52 -6.22
CA THR A 95 4.12 14.43 -7.18
C THR A 95 4.44 13.09 -6.53
N THR A 96 4.91 13.11 -5.29
CA THR A 96 5.37 11.92 -4.58
C THR A 96 4.91 11.88 -3.13
N ILE A 97 4.65 10.67 -2.63
CA ILE A 97 4.45 10.39 -1.22
C ILE A 97 5.40 9.26 -0.84
N SER A 98 6.22 9.43 0.19
CA SER A 98 7.17 8.42 0.64
C SER A 98 7.17 8.29 2.16
N TYR A 99 7.28 7.06 2.64
CA TYR A 99 7.46 6.78 4.06
C TYR A 99 8.21 5.47 4.27
N CYS A 100 8.86 5.36 5.41
CA CYS A 100 9.55 4.16 5.85
C CYS A 100 8.74 3.44 6.94
N MET A 101 8.88 2.13 7.02
CA MET A 101 8.29 1.31 8.07
C MET A 101 9.24 0.18 8.45
N LYS A 102 9.14 -0.31 9.69
CA LYS A 102 9.73 -1.59 10.05
C LYS A 102 8.97 -2.68 9.31
N GLU A 103 9.69 -3.51 8.58
CA GLU A 103 9.08 -4.55 7.77
C GLU A 103 8.41 -5.62 8.66
N PRO A 104 7.08 -5.81 8.56
CA PRO A 104 6.38 -6.73 9.45
C PRO A 104 6.35 -8.19 8.97
N VAL A 105 6.65 -8.47 7.71
CA VAL A 105 6.45 -9.79 7.09
C VAL A 105 7.73 -10.36 6.48
N ALA A 106 8.51 -9.54 5.77
CA ALA A 106 9.72 -10.00 5.09
C ALA A 106 10.98 -9.97 5.98
N ARG A 107 12.09 -10.54 5.47
CA ARG A 107 13.35 -10.72 6.23
C ARG A 107 14.22 -9.47 6.34
N HIS A 108 13.96 -8.43 5.53
CA HIS A 108 14.69 -7.16 5.63
C HIS A 108 14.17 -6.33 6.81
N ALA A 109 14.96 -5.36 7.25
CA ALA A 109 14.62 -4.60 8.46
C ALA A 109 13.59 -3.50 8.19
N LEU A 110 13.72 -2.83 7.05
CA LEU A 110 12.94 -1.64 6.71
C LEU A 110 12.41 -1.72 5.29
N THR A 111 11.18 -1.26 5.11
CA THR A 111 10.58 -1.00 3.80
C THR A 111 10.36 0.49 3.64
N ARG A 112 10.73 1.04 2.48
CA ARG A 112 10.30 2.36 2.03
C ARG A 112 9.25 2.16 0.95
N ALA A 113 8.05 2.68 1.21
CA ALA A 113 6.99 2.77 0.24
C ALA A 113 7.05 4.15 -0.41
N THR A 114 7.01 4.21 -1.74
CA THR A 114 6.95 5.46 -2.49
C THR A 114 5.84 5.40 -3.53
N TYR A 115 4.91 6.33 -3.45
CA TYR A 115 3.86 6.56 -4.43
C TYR A 115 4.33 7.64 -5.39
N VAL A 116 4.23 7.38 -6.68
CA VAL A 116 4.57 8.34 -7.75
C VAL A 116 3.52 8.28 -8.85
N ARG A 117 3.58 9.24 -9.79
CA ARG A 117 2.66 9.32 -10.94
C ARG A 117 1.19 9.33 -10.51
N ILE A 118 0.90 10.06 -9.43
CA ILE A 118 -0.42 10.12 -8.81
C ILE A 118 -1.33 10.99 -9.69
N SER A 119 -2.41 10.40 -10.18
CA SER A 119 -3.56 11.07 -10.77
C SER A 119 -4.85 10.46 -10.22
N ALA A 120 -6.00 11.00 -10.64
CA ALA A 120 -7.30 10.50 -10.18
C ALA A 120 -7.52 9.02 -10.53
N ASP A 121 -6.95 8.57 -11.65
CA ASP A 121 -7.19 7.28 -12.29
C ASP A 121 -6.02 6.29 -12.15
N ARG A 122 -4.87 6.72 -11.62
CA ARG A 122 -3.70 5.85 -11.49
C ARG A 122 -2.68 6.35 -10.48
N PHE A 123 -1.88 5.42 -9.99
CA PHE A 123 -0.62 5.71 -9.32
C PHE A 123 0.32 4.51 -9.38
N THR A 124 1.61 4.75 -9.18
CA THR A 124 2.61 3.69 -9.04
C THR A 124 3.05 3.62 -7.60
N TRP A 125 2.93 2.44 -6.97
CA TRP A 125 3.53 2.12 -5.70
C TRP A 125 4.89 1.44 -5.92
N ARG A 126 5.93 1.89 -5.20
CA ARG A 126 7.26 1.29 -5.23
C ARG A 126 7.68 0.87 -3.82
N GLY A 127 8.05 -0.39 -3.67
CA GLY A 127 8.65 -0.96 -2.47
C GLY A 127 10.17 -1.06 -2.61
N GLU A 128 10.88 -0.45 -1.67
CA GLU A 128 12.33 -0.55 -1.53
C GLU A 128 12.66 -1.16 -0.16
N ARG A 129 13.64 -2.06 -0.11
CA ARG A 129 14.08 -2.75 1.10
C ARG A 129 15.43 -2.22 1.58
N SER A 130 15.63 -2.23 2.89
CA SER A 130 16.92 -1.93 3.52
C SER A 130 17.15 -2.79 4.77
N HIS A 131 18.42 -3.11 5.04
CA HIS A 131 18.86 -3.77 6.28
C HIS A 131 19.42 -2.77 7.30
N ASP A 132 19.87 -1.59 6.86
CA ASP A 132 20.60 -0.62 7.68
C ASP A 132 20.02 0.81 7.62
N GLY A 133 18.99 1.02 6.79
CA GLY A 133 18.38 2.33 6.53
C GLY A 133 19.19 3.25 5.62
N LYS A 134 20.35 2.79 5.11
CA LYS A 134 21.28 3.58 4.30
C LYS A 134 21.30 3.11 2.85
N ALA A 135 21.47 1.82 2.63
CA ALA A 135 21.39 1.22 1.31
C ALA A 135 19.96 0.75 1.04
N TRP A 136 19.41 1.16 -0.11
CA TRP A 136 18.04 0.84 -0.51
C TRP A 136 18.06 0.12 -1.86
N GLU A 137 17.30 -0.96 -1.94
CA GLU A 137 17.14 -1.75 -3.16
C GLU A 137 15.65 -1.88 -3.48
N GLN A 138 15.26 -1.59 -4.71
CA GLN A 138 13.89 -1.82 -5.16
C GLN A 138 13.62 -3.33 -5.20
N PHE A 139 12.48 -3.76 -4.64
CA PHE A 139 12.07 -5.16 -4.69
C PHE A 139 10.69 -5.37 -5.32
N LEU A 140 9.84 -4.33 -5.40
CA LEU A 140 8.51 -4.42 -5.98
C LEU A 140 8.06 -3.06 -6.52
N VAL A 141 7.36 -3.08 -7.65
CA VAL A 141 6.66 -1.94 -8.23
C VAL A 141 5.26 -2.42 -8.55
N ILE A 142 4.23 -1.67 -8.21
CA ILE A 142 2.83 -1.98 -8.54
C ILE A 142 2.23 -0.77 -9.22
N GLU A 143 1.74 -0.94 -10.43
CA GLU A 143 0.96 0.09 -11.11
C GLU A 143 -0.53 -0.17 -10.85
N LEU A 144 -1.19 0.78 -10.19
CA LEU A 144 -2.62 0.73 -9.96
C LEU A 144 -3.33 1.67 -10.92
N HIS A 145 -4.46 1.20 -11.43
CA HIS A 145 -5.37 1.91 -12.31
C HIS A 145 -6.77 1.81 -11.72
N GLU A 146 -7.58 2.85 -11.91
CA GLU A 146 -9.02 2.77 -11.70
C GLU A 146 -9.63 1.71 -12.64
N ALA A 147 -10.63 0.99 -12.15
CA ALA A 147 -11.30 -0.10 -12.85
C ALA A 147 -12.39 0.40 -13.81
#